data_AF-A0A2K8T2W3-F1
#
_entry.id   AF-A0A2K8T2W3-F1
#
_cell.length_a   1.000
_cell.length_b   1.000
_cell.length_c   1.000
_cell.angle_alpha   90.00
_cell.angle_beta   90.00
_cell.angle_gamma   90.00
#
_symmetry.space_group_name_H-M   'P 1'
#
loop_
_entity.id
_entity.type
_entity.pdbx_description
1 polymer ?
#
loop_
_entity_poly.entity_id
_entity_poly.type
_entity_poly.pdbx_seq_one_letter_code
_entity_poly.pdbx_strand_id
1 'polypeptide(L)'
;MSTDEKALLLEANRINYRLRSTFFYRKLKEYNTLSFPQIIVELLSVEHLYSWDERKEWGIGEDAFSYIITHPELNLLQVFCHPKLLREHPRLLAYYRNIAVLSQKSVSYLAKIDVKKKENDVYNTIPLEPDQAIKLSILFNEHITLIIDSSIQSFTERELYGLLLTSTGAQIDGSWRNAIGEEAEKVVQRLLVNEAKERNVLGAFISRVGTSVEQFNLNKLEEQVSNIHKYRGILLINQTSILFSSEPDISLIAVNGTTVSVIEVKGGADPAGALERYGAAKKSFGEARRLSPDVPTILVASCITPEVHTRISQDTLITSYYNLTELLSENSISYHQFMNEVFSLLGIV
;
A
#
# COMPACT_ATOMS: atom_id res chain seq x y z
N MET A 1 -18.88 -17.60 -19.79
CA MET A 1 -19.23 -17.61 -18.36
C MET A 1 -20.65 -18.11 -18.17
N SER A 2 -20.84 -19.12 -17.34
CA SER A 2 -22.16 -19.62 -16.94
C SER A 2 -22.90 -18.58 -16.08
N THR A 3 -24.21 -18.76 -15.90
CA THR A 3 -25.02 -17.88 -15.03
C THR A 3 -24.54 -17.92 -13.57
N ASP A 4 -24.08 -19.07 -13.10
CA ASP A 4 -23.58 -19.28 -11.74
C ASP A 4 -22.23 -18.61 -11.51
N GLU A 5 -21.32 -18.64 -12.49
CA GLU A 5 -20.04 -17.91 -12.43
C GLU A 5 -20.24 -16.40 -12.31
N LYS A 6 -21.23 -15.85 -13.01
CA LYS A 6 -21.58 -14.43 -12.90
C LYS A 6 -22.14 -14.08 -11.52
N ALA A 7 -22.94 -14.96 -10.93
CA ALA A 7 -23.49 -14.77 -9.58
C ALA A 7 -22.39 -14.81 -8.52
N LEU A 8 -21.45 -15.76 -8.61
CA LEU A 8 -20.30 -15.87 -7.71
C LEU A 8 -19.38 -14.65 -7.80
N LEU A 9 -19.06 -14.20 -9.02
CA LEU A 9 -18.24 -12.99 -9.21
C LEU A 9 -18.93 -11.74 -8.64
N LEU A 10 -20.27 -11.64 -8.78
CA LEU A 10 -21.03 -10.53 -8.22
C LEU A 10 -21.00 -10.54 -6.69
N GLU A 11 -21.15 -11.71 -6.05
CA GLU A 11 -21.10 -11.82 -4.59
C GLU A 11 -19.69 -11.55 -4.05
N ALA A 12 -18.64 -12.05 -4.70
CA ALA A 12 -17.25 -11.73 -4.37
C ALA A 12 -16.98 -10.21 -4.42
N ASN A 13 -17.49 -9.54 -5.46
CA ASN A 13 -17.43 -8.09 -5.57
C ASN A 13 -18.19 -7.39 -4.45
N ARG A 14 -19.40 -7.86 -4.09
CA ARG A 14 -20.18 -7.29 -2.98
C ARG A 14 -19.44 -7.38 -1.65
N ILE A 15 -18.80 -8.52 -1.37
CA ILE A 15 -17.97 -8.70 -0.18
C ILE A 15 -16.80 -7.72 -0.21
N ASN A 16 -16.10 -7.58 -1.34
CA ASN A 16 -14.98 -6.64 -1.49
C ASN A 16 -15.42 -5.19 -1.19
N TYR A 17 -16.54 -4.73 -1.75
CA TYR A 17 -17.07 -3.39 -1.48
C TYR A 17 -17.53 -3.19 -0.03
N ARG A 18 -18.10 -4.21 0.62
CA ARG A 18 -18.43 -4.15 2.05
C ARG A 18 -17.18 -4.00 2.91
N LEU A 19 -16.13 -4.79 2.61
CA LEU A 19 -14.84 -4.69 3.28
C LEU A 19 -14.24 -3.30 3.09
N ARG A 20 -14.26 -2.75 1.86
CA ARG A 20 -13.82 -1.39 1.55
C ARG A 20 -14.50 -0.35 2.43
N SER A 21 -15.83 -0.39 2.56
CA SER A 21 -16.57 0.57 3.39
C SER A 21 -16.12 0.54 4.85
N THR A 22 -15.98 -0.66 5.44
CA THR A 22 -15.51 -0.78 6.83
C THR A 22 -14.04 -0.39 6.99
N PHE A 23 -13.20 -0.68 6.00
CA PHE A 23 -11.79 -0.30 5.98
C PHE A 23 -11.63 1.22 5.97
N PHE A 24 -12.38 1.93 5.12
CA PHE A 24 -12.33 3.38 5.04
C PHE A 24 -12.70 4.04 6.37
N TYR A 25 -13.80 3.60 6.98
CA TYR A 25 -14.23 4.13 8.28
C TYR A 25 -13.20 3.86 9.40
N ARG A 26 -12.62 2.65 9.43
CA ARG A 26 -11.56 2.31 10.40
C ARG A 26 -10.31 3.16 10.20
N LYS A 27 -9.84 3.33 8.96
CA LYS A 27 -8.65 4.13 8.65
C LYS A 27 -8.84 5.62 8.94
N LEU A 28 -10.04 6.16 8.69
CA LEU A 28 -10.36 7.54 9.08
C LEU A 28 -10.20 7.76 10.59
N LYS A 29 -10.61 6.78 11.41
CA LYS A 29 -10.39 6.80 12.86
C LYS A 29 -8.92 6.61 13.24
N GLU A 30 -8.24 5.65 12.62
CA GLU A 30 -6.81 5.38 12.88
C GLU A 30 -5.93 6.61 12.63
N TYR A 31 -6.17 7.32 11.52
CA TYR A 31 -5.45 8.55 11.19
C TYR A 31 -5.87 9.75 12.05
N ASN A 32 -6.93 9.62 12.85
CA ASN A 32 -7.46 10.68 13.71
C ASN A 32 -7.70 12.00 12.96
N THR A 33 -8.05 11.94 11.68
CA THR A 33 -8.17 13.13 10.83
C THR A 33 -9.17 14.14 11.38
N LEU A 34 -10.28 13.65 11.96
CA LEU A 34 -11.36 14.48 12.49
C LEU A 34 -10.96 15.24 13.77
N SER A 35 -9.85 14.89 14.43
CA SER A 35 -9.41 15.61 15.63
C SER A 35 -8.56 16.85 15.29
N PHE A 36 -8.00 16.94 14.08
CA PHE A 36 -7.11 18.06 13.74
C PHE A 36 -7.75 19.44 13.88
N PRO A 37 -8.99 19.70 13.41
CA PRO A 37 -9.62 21.00 13.60
C PRO A 37 -9.65 21.44 15.07
N GLN A 38 -10.01 20.52 15.97
CA GLN A 38 -10.04 20.79 17.41
C GLN A 38 -8.64 21.07 17.98
N ILE A 39 -7.63 20.29 17.59
CA ILE A 39 -6.22 20.51 17.99
C ILE A 39 -5.76 21.91 17.57
N ILE A 40 -6.11 22.34 16.35
CA ILE A 40 -5.74 23.67 15.85
C ILE A 40 -6.48 24.77 16.63
N VAL A 41 -7.78 24.61 16.91
CA VAL A 41 -8.55 25.57 17.72
C VAL A 41 -7.93 25.78 19.10
N GLU A 42 -7.43 24.73 19.74
CA GLU A 42 -6.74 24.83 21.04
C GLU A 42 -5.46 25.68 20.95
N LEU A 43 -4.73 25.59 19.83
CA LEU A 43 -3.50 26.34 19.58
C LEU A 43 -3.76 27.83 19.27
N LEU A 44 -4.97 28.21 18.84
CA LEU A 44 -5.30 29.62 18.56
C LEU A 44 -5.19 30.52 19.80
N SER A 45 -5.41 29.95 21.00
CA SER A 45 -5.25 30.68 22.26
C SER A 45 -3.84 31.25 22.48
N VAL A 46 -2.84 30.66 21.81
CA VAL A 46 -1.43 31.03 21.89
C VAL A 46 -0.85 31.47 20.54
N GLU A 47 -1.69 31.79 19.55
CA GLU A 47 -1.25 32.18 18.20
C GLU A 47 -0.29 33.36 18.21
N HIS A 48 -0.50 34.33 19.11
CA HIS A 48 0.36 35.50 19.28
C HIS A 48 1.83 35.17 19.67
N LEU A 49 2.14 33.92 20.03
CA LEU A 49 3.50 33.45 20.34
C LEU A 49 4.26 32.91 19.11
N TYR A 50 3.65 32.99 17.92
CA TYR A 50 4.24 32.58 16.65
C TYR A 50 4.43 33.82 15.76
N SER A 51 5.70 34.19 15.49
CA SER A 51 6.01 35.29 14.57
C SER A 51 5.89 34.83 13.13
N TRP A 52 5.32 35.68 12.27
CA TRP A 52 5.18 35.46 10.83
C TRP A 52 6.05 36.42 10.01
N ASP A 53 7.08 37.01 10.62
CA ASP A 53 7.95 37.98 9.96
C ASP A 53 8.73 37.33 8.80
N GLU A 54 9.15 36.08 8.96
CA GLU A 54 9.86 35.27 7.97
C GLU A 54 8.93 34.53 6.99
N ARG A 55 7.61 34.84 6.97
CA ARG A 55 6.61 34.11 6.15
C ARG A 55 7.01 33.91 4.69
N LYS A 56 7.70 34.89 4.09
CA LYS A 56 8.17 34.85 2.70
C LYS A 56 9.21 33.76 2.49
N GLU A 57 10.10 33.57 3.45
CA GLU A 57 11.11 32.51 3.42
C GLU A 57 10.49 31.12 3.63
N TRP A 58 9.29 31.07 4.21
CA TRP A 58 8.53 29.84 4.42
C TRP A 58 7.53 29.56 3.30
N GLY A 59 7.66 30.22 2.14
CA GLY A 59 6.85 29.92 0.95
C GLY A 59 5.42 30.50 0.97
N ILE A 60 5.13 31.45 1.86
CA ILE A 60 3.81 32.08 1.96
C ILE A 60 3.73 33.29 1.02
N GLY A 61 2.82 33.24 0.06
CA GLY A 61 2.54 34.36 -0.85
C GLY A 61 1.83 35.53 -0.15
N GLU A 62 2.11 36.75 -0.60
CA GLU A 62 1.57 37.97 0.04
C GLU A 62 0.06 38.09 -0.10
N ASP A 63 -0.51 37.79 -1.26
CA ASP A 63 -1.95 37.88 -1.51
C ASP A 63 -2.72 36.86 -0.65
N ALA A 64 -2.29 35.59 -0.66
CA ALA A 64 -2.81 34.57 0.25
C ALA A 64 -2.69 34.96 1.73
N PHE A 65 -1.54 35.50 2.15
CA PHE A 65 -1.37 35.96 3.53
C PHE A 65 -2.36 37.07 3.88
N SER A 66 -2.41 38.15 3.09
CA SER A 66 -3.32 39.28 3.30
C SER A 66 -4.79 38.85 3.30
N TYR A 67 -5.17 37.91 2.44
CA TYR A 67 -6.51 37.33 2.44
C TYR A 67 -6.83 36.69 3.80
N ILE A 68 -5.95 35.81 4.29
CA ILE A 68 -6.20 35.11 5.56
C ILE A 68 -6.22 36.06 6.76
N ILE A 69 -5.35 37.08 6.84
CA ILE A 69 -5.35 37.99 8.01
C ILE A 69 -6.65 38.78 8.13
N THR A 70 -7.29 39.06 6.99
CA THR A 70 -8.52 39.87 6.93
C THR A 70 -9.78 39.00 6.93
N HIS A 71 -9.63 37.67 6.86
CA HIS A 71 -10.74 36.74 6.80
C HIS A 71 -11.44 36.63 8.18
N PRO A 72 -12.79 36.66 8.24
CA PRO A 72 -13.50 36.68 9.52
C PRO A 72 -13.43 35.37 10.31
N GLU A 73 -13.21 34.25 9.64
CA GLU A 73 -13.31 32.90 10.22
C GLU A 73 -12.01 32.08 10.16
N LEU A 74 -10.97 32.58 9.50
CA LEU A 74 -9.72 31.86 9.30
C LEU A 74 -8.57 32.53 10.04
N ASN A 75 -7.67 31.72 10.58
CA ASN A 75 -6.48 32.16 11.31
C ASN A 75 -5.22 31.62 10.64
N LEU A 76 -4.06 32.23 10.91
CA LEU A 76 -2.82 31.86 10.24
C LEU A 76 -2.39 30.45 10.59
N LEU A 77 -2.50 30.03 11.86
CA LEU A 77 -2.16 28.66 12.26
C LEU A 77 -3.12 27.60 11.69
N GLN A 78 -4.36 27.96 11.34
CA GLN A 78 -5.27 27.05 10.64
C GLN A 78 -4.81 26.79 9.21
N VAL A 79 -4.22 27.79 8.56
CA VAL A 79 -3.99 27.74 7.12
C VAL A 79 -2.53 27.46 6.79
N PHE A 80 -1.60 28.21 7.38
CA PHE A 80 -0.19 28.13 7.07
C PHE A 80 0.59 27.31 8.09
N CYS A 81 1.59 26.61 7.59
CA CYS A 81 2.49 25.76 8.34
C CYS A 81 3.65 26.57 8.91
N HIS A 82 3.70 26.72 10.23
CA HIS A 82 4.79 27.39 10.92
C HIS A 82 5.91 26.39 11.32
N PRO A 83 7.21 26.66 11.03
CA PRO A 83 8.31 25.74 11.33
C PRO A 83 8.45 25.38 12.82
N LYS A 84 8.40 26.40 13.71
CA LYS A 84 8.37 26.20 15.18
C LYS A 84 7.27 25.23 15.61
N LEU A 85 6.03 25.46 15.15
CA LEU A 85 4.88 24.63 15.49
C LEU A 85 5.09 23.17 15.06
N LEU A 86 5.64 22.92 13.86
CA LEU A 86 5.93 21.55 13.40
C LEU A 86 6.95 20.83 14.29
N ARG A 87 7.87 21.55 14.93
CA ARG A 87 8.85 20.96 15.85
C ARG A 87 8.24 20.65 17.21
N GLU A 88 7.36 21.52 17.69
CA GLU A 88 6.65 21.35 18.97
C GLU A 88 5.59 20.24 18.86
N HIS A 89 4.95 20.13 17.69
CA HIS A 89 3.89 19.16 17.42
C HIS A 89 4.09 18.45 16.06
N PRO A 90 5.09 17.55 15.92
CA PRO A 90 5.37 16.82 14.68
C PRO A 90 4.16 16.07 14.09
N ARG A 91 3.19 15.69 14.91
CA ARG A 91 1.93 15.09 14.42
C ARG A 91 1.15 16.01 13.48
N LEU A 92 1.26 17.34 13.62
CA LEU A 92 0.60 18.30 12.72
C LEU A 92 1.12 18.25 11.28
N LEU A 93 2.21 17.52 11.01
CA LEU A 93 2.62 17.17 9.65
C LEU A 93 1.46 16.58 8.85
N ALA A 94 0.67 15.68 9.46
CA ALA A 94 -0.47 15.08 8.79
C ALA A 94 -1.56 16.12 8.47
N TYR A 95 -1.78 17.12 9.32
CA TYR A 95 -2.73 18.18 9.05
C TYR A 95 -2.30 19.04 7.86
N TYR A 96 -1.12 19.68 7.96
CA TYR A 96 -0.62 20.61 6.94
C TYR A 96 -0.38 19.91 5.61
N ARG A 97 0.13 18.68 5.61
CA ARG A 97 0.27 17.87 4.39
C ARG A 97 -1.08 17.63 3.70
N ASN A 98 -2.13 17.31 4.47
CA ASN A 98 -3.43 17.01 3.88
C ASN A 98 -4.15 18.26 3.35
N ILE A 99 -4.06 19.41 4.02
CA ILE A 99 -4.62 20.65 3.48
C ILE A 99 -3.80 21.18 2.28
N ALA A 100 -2.51 20.88 2.21
CA ALA A 100 -1.67 21.09 1.03
C ALA A 100 -1.93 20.06 -0.09
N VAL A 101 -2.83 19.09 0.12
CA VAL A 101 -3.21 18.04 -0.84
C VAL A 101 -2.00 17.20 -1.32
N LEU A 102 -1.04 16.97 -0.43
CA LEU A 102 0.15 16.19 -0.72
C LEU A 102 0.04 14.77 -0.15
N SER A 103 0.44 13.78 -0.94
CA SER A 103 0.60 12.40 -0.43
C SER A 103 1.89 12.26 0.38
N GLN A 104 1.96 11.26 1.27
CA GLN A 104 3.22 10.94 1.96
C GLN A 104 4.36 10.63 0.96
N LYS A 105 4.03 9.98 -0.18
CA LYS A 105 5.00 9.66 -1.24
C LYS A 105 5.56 10.91 -1.93
N SER A 106 4.70 11.89 -2.23
CA SER A 106 5.15 13.14 -2.87
C SER A 106 6.03 13.95 -1.92
N VAL A 107 5.71 13.99 -0.62
CA VAL A 107 6.58 14.62 0.38
C VAL A 107 7.94 13.92 0.46
N SER A 108 7.98 12.58 0.54
CA SER A 108 9.23 11.83 0.52
C SER A 108 10.04 12.08 -0.76
N TYR A 109 9.39 12.27 -1.90
CA TYR A 109 10.07 12.55 -3.16
C TYR A 109 10.62 13.98 -3.23
N LEU A 110 9.81 14.98 -2.87
CA LEU A 110 10.12 16.40 -3.01
C LEU A 110 11.04 16.91 -1.89
N ALA A 111 10.73 16.58 -0.63
CA ALA A 111 11.48 17.06 0.53
C ALA A 111 12.57 16.07 0.99
N LYS A 112 12.61 14.84 0.45
CA LYS A 112 13.50 13.75 0.90
C LYS A 112 13.34 13.41 2.39
N ILE A 113 12.11 13.54 2.91
CA ILE A 113 11.78 13.28 4.31
C ILE A 113 10.64 12.26 4.40
N ASP A 114 10.88 11.15 5.10
CA ASP A 114 9.81 10.21 5.45
C ASP A 114 9.01 10.74 6.66
N VAL A 115 7.78 11.15 6.39
CA VAL A 115 6.85 11.70 7.37
C VAL A 115 5.98 10.63 8.04
N LYS A 116 5.91 9.42 7.50
CA LYS A 116 4.91 8.40 7.90
C LYS A 116 5.01 8.04 9.39
N LYS A 117 6.22 7.86 9.91
CA LYS A 117 6.43 7.52 11.32
C LYS A 117 6.05 8.66 12.26
N LYS A 118 6.35 9.91 11.87
CA LYS A 118 6.06 11.11 12.66
C LYS A 118 4.56 11.41 12.70
N GLU A 119 3.87 11.23 11.58
CA GLU A 119 2.41 11.43 11.50
C GLU A 119 1.62 10.43 12.37
N ASN A 120 2.13 9.21 12.50
CA ASN A 120 1.50 8.16 13.32
C ASN A 120 1.90 8.25 14.81
N ASP A 121 2.83 9.14 15.17
CA ASP A 121 3.26 9.31 16.54
C ASP A 121 2.33 10.28 17.29
N VAL A 122 1.30 9.69 17.90
CA VAL A 122 0.29 10.39 18.69
C VAL A 122 0.88 11.21 19.84
N TYR A 123 2.04 10.81 20.35
CA TYR A 123 2.67 11.38 21.54
C TYR A 123 3.80 12.36 21.23
N ASN A 124 4.09 12.64 19.96
CA ASN A 124 5.16 13.55 19.53
C ASN A 124 6.55 13.19 20.11
N THR A 125 6.84 11.89 20.27
CA THR A 125 8.12 11.37 20.77
C THR A 125 9.23 11.37 19.72
N ILE A 126 8.89 11.36 18.43
CA ILE A 126 9.83 11.39 17.31
C ILE A 126 10.00 12.86 16.88
N PRO A 127 11.14 13.50 17.21
CA PRO A 127 11.35 14.91 16.90
C PRO A 127 11.49 15.16 15.40
N LEU A 128 11.23 16.40 15.01
CA LEU A 128 11.51 16.93 13.69
C LEU A 128 12.75 17.85 13.77
N GLU A 129 13.76 17.53 12.96
CA GLU A 129 14.98 18.34 12.91
C GLU A 129 14.70 19.75 12.36
N PRO A 130 15.43 20.80 12.77
CA PRO A 130 15.20 22.17 12.33
C PRO A 130 15.11 22.31 10.81
N ASP A 131 16.08 21.76 10.08
CA ASP A 131 16.11 21.81 8.61
C ASP A 131 14.94 21.06 7.96
N GLN A 132 14.45 20.01 8.61
CA GLN A 132 13.28 19.26 8.14
C GLN A 132 12.00 20.08 8.31
N ALA A 133 11.86 20.76 9.44
CA ALA A 133 10.71 21.62 9.71
C ALA A 133 10.62 22.75 8.69
N ILE A 134 11.72 23.45 8.42
CA ILE A 134 11.77 24.54 7.43
C ILE A 134 11.40 24.02 6.04
N LYS A 135 12.03 22.93 5.58
CA LYS A 135 11.75 22.34 4.25
C LYS A 135 10.30 21.92 4.08
N LEU A 136 9.70 21.33 5.13
CA LEU A 136 8.30 20.89 5.09
C LEU A 136 7.34 22.08 5.14
N SER A 137 7.63 23.10 5.96
CA SER A 137 6.84 24.33 5.99
C SER A 137 6.85 25.02 4.63
N ILE A 138 8.01 25.19 3.99
CA ILE A 138 8.11 25.73 2.62
C ILE A 138 7.24 24.93 1.66
N LEU A 139 7.46 23.61 1.59
CA LEU A 139 6.73 22.75 0.66
C LEU A 139 5.21 22.83 0.85
N PHE A 140 4.73 22.81 2.10
CA PHE A 140 3.29 22.86 2.38
C PHE A 140 2.72 24.24 2.08
N ASN A 141 3.38 25.31 2.51
CA ASN A 141 2.91 26.67 2.32
C ASN A 141 2.88 27.07 0.85
N GLU A 142 3.85 26.66 0.02
CA GLU A 142 3.82 26.92 -1.42
C GLU A 142 2.56 26.35 -2.08
N HIS A 143 2.16 25.14 -1.69
CA HIS A 143 0.95 24.49 -2.22
C HIS A 143 -0.32 25.14 -1.66
N ILE A 144 -0.34 25.48 -0.37
CA ILE A 144 -1.48 26.14 0.27
C ILE A 144 -1.68 27.54 -0.31
N THR A 145 -0.60 28.31 -0.48
CA THR A 145 -0.61 29.60 -1.17
C THR A 145 -1.16 29.45 -2.58
N LEU A 146 -0.70 28.47 -3.37
CA LEU A 146 -1.23 28.25 -4.72
C LEU A 146 -2.75 27.96 -4.72
N ILE A 147 -3.23 27.16 -3.77
CA ILE A 147 -4.66 26.85 -3.62
C ILE A 147 -5.45 28.13 -3.31
N ILE A 148 -4.99 28.91 -2.33
CA ILE A 148 -5.66 30.17 -1.93
C ILE A 148 -5.60 31.17 -3.08
N ASP A 149 -4.45 31.35 -3.72
CA ASP A 149 -4.27 32.29 -4.82
C ASP A 149 -5.18 31.97 -6.01
N SER A 150 -5.47 30.68 -6.24
CA SER A 150 -6.45 30.25 -7.25
C SER A 150 -7.92 30.48 -6.87
N SER A 151 -8.19 30.80 -5.60
CA SER A 151 -9.53 30.87 -5.00
C SER A 151 -9.74 32.04 -4.02
N ILE A 152 -8.96 33.12 -4.15
CA ILE A 152 -8.84 34.25 -3.18
C ILE A 152 -10.20 34.84 -2.77
N GLN A 153 -11.27 34.66 -3.53
CA GLN A 153 -12.59 35.22 -3.19
C GLN A 153 -13.59 34.22 -2.62
N SER A 154 -13.23 32.94 -2.53
CA SER A 154 -14.13 31.91 -2.06
C SER A 154 -13.57 31.01 -0.98
N PHE A 155 -12.26 31.03 -0.71
CA PHE A 155 -11.63 30.08 0.22
C PHE A 155 -12.15 30.22 1.66
N THR A 156 -12.82 29.18 2.16
CA THR A 156 -13.51 29.14 3.46
C THR A 156 -12.98 28.05 4.40
N GLU A 157 -13.34 28.11 5.68
CA GLU A 157 -13.07 27.04 6.65
C GLU A 157 -13.65 25.68 6.19
N ARG A 158 -14.82 25.69 5.55
CA ARG A 158 -15.45 24.47 5.02
C ARG A 158 -14.63 23.85 3.90
N GLU A 159 -14.04 24.65 3.02
CA GLU A 159 -13.15 24.15 1.96
C GLU A 159 -11.84 23.66 2.52
N LEU A 160 -11.24 24.35 3.50
CA LEU A 160 -10.05 23.88 4.21
C LEU A 160 -10.28 22.50 4.83
N TYR A 161 -11.43 22.31 5.51
CA TYR A 161 -11.83 21.02 6.04
C TYR A 161 -12.11 19.98 4.93
N GLY A 162 -12.71 20.43 3.82
CA GLY A 162 -12.91 19.62 2.62
C GLY A 162 -11.59 19.09 2.02
N LEU A 163 -10.53 19.91 1.98
CA LEU A 163 -9.20 19.51 1.53
C LEU A 163 -8.60 18.45 2.45
N LEU A 164 -8.69 18.68 3.77
CA LEU A 164 -8.24 17.72 4.79
C LEU A 164 -8.89 16.33 4.57
N LEU A 165 -10.22 16.29 4.44
CA LEU A 165 -10.96 15.05 4.23
C LEU A 165 -10.69 14.42 2.86
N THR A 166 -10.63 15.22 1.79
CA THR A 166 -10.40 14.73 0.43
C THR A 166 -9.02 14.10 0.28
N SER A 167 -7.98 14.78 0.76
CA SER A 167 -6.61 14.26 0.76
C SER A 167 -6.49 13.00 1.63
N THR A 168 -7.14 13.00 2.80
CA THR A 168 -7.21 11.81 3.65
C THR A 168 -7.89 10.65 2.94
N GLY A 169 -9.01 10.89 2.25
CA GLY A 169 -9.73 9.89 1.46
C GLY A 169 -8.85 9.26 0.38
N ALA A 170 -8.04 10.07 -0.32
CA ALA A 170 -7.06 9.58 -1.29
C ALA A 170 -5.98 8.70 -0.64
N GLN A 171 -5.48 9.09 0.54
CA GLN A 171 -4.53 8.27 1.30
C GLN A 171 -5.14 6.93 1.74
N ILE A 172 -6.40 6.94 2.19
CA ILE A 172 -7.13 5.73 2.57
C ILE A 172 -7.34 4.82 1.36
N ASP A 173 -7.70 5.37 0.20
CA ASP A 173 -7.86 4.60 -1.04
C ASP A 173 -6.54 3.91 -1.45
N GLY A 174 -5.43 4.64 -1.41
CA GLY A 174 -4.10 4.04 -1.63
C GLY A 174 -3.79 2.92 -0.64
N SER A 175 -4.16 3.10 0.63
CA SER A 175 -3.98 2.08 1.68
C SER A 175 -4.84 0.84 1.43
N TRP A 176 -6.07 1.02 0.93
CA TRP A 176 -7.00 -0.07 0.60
C TRP A 176 -6.48 -0.92 -0.56
N ARG A 177 -5.99 -0.28 -1.63
CA ARG A 177 -5.41 -1.00 -2.78
C ARG A 177 -4.22 -1.87 -2.35
N ASN A 178 -3.35 -1.33 -1.50
CA ASN A 178 -2.22 -2.10 -0.94
C ASN A 178 -2.71 -3.27 -0.07
N ALA A 179 -3.71 -3.04 0.79
CA ALA A 179 -4.24 -4.08 1.68
C ALA A 179 -4.87 -5.24 0.91
N ILE A 180 -5.64 -4.98 -0.16
CA ILE A 180 -6.17 -6.07 -1.01
C ILE A 180 -5.03 -6.85 -1.68
N GLY A 181 -4.01 -6.15 -2.19
CA GLY A 181 -2.84 -6.79 -2.80
C GLY A 181 -2.16 -7.75 -1.83
N GLU A 182 -1.83 -7.25 -0.63
CA GLU A 182 -1.18 -8.02 0.42
C GLU A 182 -2.02 -9.24 0.86
N GLU A 183 -3.35 -9.09 1.00
CA GLU A 183 -4.21 -10.22 1.34
C GLU A 183 -4.28 -11.27 0.22
N ALA A 184 -4.29 -10.85 -1.05
CA ALA A 184 -4.24 -11.79 -2.17
C ALA A 184 -2.93 -12.57 -2.21
N GLU A 185 -1.79 -11.90 -1.98
CA GLU A 185 -0.48 -12.56 -1.84
C GLU A 185 -0.48 -13.59 -0.71
N LYS A 186 -0.96 -13.21 0.49
CA LYS A 186 -1.06 -14.12 1.64
C LYS A 186 -1.92 -15.34 1.34
N VAL A 187 -3.02 -15.17 0.60
CA VAL A 187 -3.87 -16.29 0.19
C VAL A 187 -3.07 -17.28 -0.64
N VAL A 188 -2.37 -16.83 -1.69
CA VAL A 188 -1.53 -17.72 -2.52
C VAL A 188 -0.43 -18.39 -1.69
N GLN A 189 0.24 -17.64 -0.82
CA GLN A 189 1.27 -18.18 0.09
C GLN A 189 0.71 -19.31 0.98
N ARG A 190 -0.49 -19.12 1.55
CA ARG A 190 -1.16 -20.15 2.36
C ARG A 190 -1.55 -21.37 1.55
N LEU A 191 -2.04 -21.20 0.32
CA LEU A 191 -2.35 -22.31 -0.58
C LEU A 191 -1.09 -23.15 -0.85
N LEU A 192 0.05 -22.52 -1.15
CA LEU A 192 1.32 -23.21 -1.36
C LEU A 192 1.83 -23.96 -0.13
N VAL A 193 1.72 -23.36 1.06
CA VAL A 193 2.10 -24.02 2.33
C VAL A 193 1.21 -25.24 2.60
N ASN A 194 -0.10 -25.08 2.43
CA ASN A 194 -1.05 -26.18 2.63
C ASN A 194 -0.79 -27.32 1.65
N GLU A 195 -0.56 -27.02 0.37
CA GLU A 195 -0.24 -28.04 -0.63
C GLU A 195 1.09 -28.74 -0.32
N ALA A 196 2.13 -28.00 0.09
CA ALA A 196 3.41 -28.59 0.51
C ALA A 196 3.22 -29.55 1.70
N LYS A 197 2.31 -29.24 2.61
CA LYS A 197 1.93 -30.11 3.73
C LYS A 197 1.15 -31.34 3.26
N GLU A 198 0.15 -31.19 2.40
CA GLU A 198 -0.63 -32.33 1.85
C GLU A 198 0.24 -33.29 1.04
N ARG A 199 1.25 -32.78 0.32
CA ARG A 199 2.26 -33.57 -0.39
C ARG A 199 3.36 -34.15 0.51
N ASN A 200 3.31 -33.88 1.82
CA ASN A 200 4.34 -34.27 2.79
C ASN A 200 5.75 -33.80 2.44
N VAL A 201 5.88 -32.63 1.79
CA VAL A 201 7.16 -32.07 1.36
C VAL A 201 7.59 -30.84 2.15
N LEU A 202 6.74 -30.32 3.04
CA LEU A 202 7.06 -29.18 3.90
C LEU A 202 8.09 -29.56 4.99
N GLY A 203 9.28 -28.96 4.94
CA GLY A 203 10.36 -29.23 5.89
C GLY A 203 10.48 -28.18 7.01
N ALA A 204 10.45 -26.90 6.66
CA ALA A 204 10.61 -25.81 7.63
C ALA A 204 10.09 -24.46 7.11
N PHE A 205 9.89 -23.51 8.02
CA PHE A 205 9.59 -22.12 7.73
C PHE A 205 10.83 -21.25 7.96
N ILE A 206 11.07 -20.29 7.06
CA ILE A 206 12.18 -19.34 7.16
C ILE A 206 11.64 -18.04 7.73
N SER A 207 12.15 -17.59 8.88
CA SER A 207 11.74 -16.33 9.49
C SER A 207 12.07 -15.15 8.58
N ARG A 208 11.15 -14.18 8.51
CA ARG A 208 11.35 -12.93 7.78
C ARG A 208 12.38 -12.03 8.46
N VAL A 209 12.49 -12.12 9.79
CA VAL A 209 13.44 -11.32 10.58
C VAL A 209 14.59 -12.22 11.04
N GLY A 210 15.81 -11.80 10.74
CA GLY A 210 17.02 -12.52 11.11
C GLY A 210 17.26 -13.76 10.23
N THR A 211 17.87 -14.79 10.83
CA THR A 211 18.28 -16.04 10.15
C THR A 211 17.65 -17.28 10.78
N SER A 212 16.61 -17.12 11.61
CA SER A 212 15.96 -18.25 12.28
C SER A 212 15.13 -19.08 11.30
N VAL A 213 15.12 -20.39 11.54
CA VAL A 213 14.34 -21.38 10.81
C VAL A 213 13.52 -22.18 11.82
N GLU A 214 12.22 -22.32 11.56
CA GLU A 214 11.31 -23.10 12.38
C GLU A 214 11.00 -24.41 11.67
N GLN A 215 11.37 -25.54 12.25
CA GLN A 215 11.03 -26.85 11.69
C GLN A 215 9.52 -27.03 11.60
N PHE A 216 9.06 -27.70 10.55
CA PHE A 216 7.66 -28.04 10.39
C PHE A 216 7.19 -28.91 11.56
N ASN A 217 6.07 -28.50 12.16
CA ASN A 217 5.40 -29.25 13.21
C ASN A 217 3.89 -29.15 12.99
N LEU A 218 3.24 -30.31 12.80
CA LEU A 218 1.80 -30.37 12.52
C LEU A 218 0.96 -29.66 13.59
N ASN A 219 1.36 -29.72 14.86
CA ASN A 219 0.65 -29.09 15.98
C ASN A 219 0.74 -27.55 15.96
N LYS A 220 1.67 -26.98 15.19
CA LYS A 220 1.86 -25.53 15.04
C LYS A 220 1.38 -25.00 13.69
N LEU A 221 0.96 -25.87 12.78
CA LEU A 221 0.69 -25.49 11.39
C LEU A 221 -0.38 -24.40 11.28
N GLU A 222 -1.50 -24.52 12.02
CA GLU A 222 -2.57 -23.50 11.98
C GLU A 222 -2.05 -22.13 12.43
N GLU A 223 -1.24 -22.08 13.49
CA GLU A 223 -0.59 -20.86 13.96
C GLU A 223 0.37 -20.30 12.91
N GLN A 224 1.18 -21.16 12.29
CA GLN A 224 2.17 -20.78 11.27
C GLN A 224 1.50 -20.23 10.00
N VAL A 225 0.43 -20.87 9.52
CA VAL A 225 -0.36 -20.45 8.34
C VAL A 225 -1.12 -19.15 8.63
N SER A 226 -1.68 -19.00 9.83
CA SER A 226 -2.35 -17.76 10.25
C SER A 226 -1.35 -16.58 10.27
N ASN A 227 -0.13 -16.84 10.73
CA ASN A 227 0.95 -15.87 10.83
C ASN A 227 1.93 -15.87 9.64
N ILE A 228 1.48 -16.22 8.43
CA ILE A 228 2.36 -16.39 7.26
C ILE A 228 3.27 -15.18 6.98
N HIS A 229 2.81 -13.97 7.31
CA HIS A 229 3.55 -12.71 7.19
C HIS A 229 4.86 -12.66 8.01
N LYS A 230 5.01 -13.50 9.05
CA LYS A 230 6.24 -13.62 9.83
C LYS A 230 7.34 -14.39 9.10
N TYR A 231 6.99 -15.10 8.03
CA TYR A 231 7.93 -15.91 7.25
C TYR A 231 8.29 -15.25 5.92
N ARG A 232 9.53 -15.47 5.49
CA ARG A 232 10.03 -15.09 4.15
C ARG A 232 10.00 -16.26 3.16
N GLY A 233 9.49 -17.41 3.58
CA GLY A 233 9.42 -18.60 2.74
C GLY A 233 9.39 -19.90 3.53
N ILE A 234 9.40 -21.00 2.80
CA ILE A 234 9.46 -22.36 3.31
C ILE A 234 10.59 -23.15 2.64
N LEU A 235 11.18 -24.06 3.39
CA LEU A 235 12.11 -25.08 2.91
C LEU A 235 11.35 -26.38 2.70
N LEU A 236 11.59 -27.04 1.58
CA LEU A 236 11.02 -28.33 1.25
C LEU A 236 12.02 -29.45 1.52
N ILE A 237 11.53 -30.66 1.81
CA ILE A 237 12.37 -31.82 2.15
C ILE A 237 13.30 -32.24 1.01
N ASN A 238 12.96 -31.91 -0.24
CA ASN A 238 13.79 -32.15 -1.41
C ASN A 238 14.89 -31.07 -1.59
N GLN A 239 15.12 -30.25 -0.56
CA GLN A 239 16.14 -29.18 -0.50
C GLN A 239 15.85 -27.98 -1.42
N THR A 240 14.66 -27.90 -2.01
CA THR A 240 14.20 -26.69 -2.70
C THR A 240 13.49 -25.73 -1.74
N SER A 241 13.22 -24.50 -2.18
CA SER A 241 12.56 -23.49 -1.36
C SER A 241 11.51 -22.71 -2.13
N ILE A 242 10.48 -22.24 -1.41
CA ILE A 242 9.54 -21.23 -1.90
C ILE A 242 9.77 -19.97 -1.06
N LEU A 243 10.22 -18.89 -1.69
CA LEU A 243 10.50 -17.62 -1.02
C LEU A 243 9.40 -16.59 -1.29
N PHE A 244 9.03 -15.84 -0.27
CA PHE A 244 8.04 -14.75 -0.32
C PHE A 244 8.77 -13.41 -0.22
N SER A 245 8.60 -12.55 -1.23
CA SER A 245 9.29 -11.28 -1.38
C SER A 245 8.34 -10.18 -1.87
N SER A 246 8.87 -8.97 -2.10
CA SER A 246 8.09 -7.84 -2.62
C SER A 246 8.15 -7.69 -4.14
N GLU A 247 9.16 -8.28 -4.80
CA GLU A 247 9.31 -8.26 -6.26
C GLU A 247 10.36 -9.31 -6.68
N PRO A 248 9.97 -10.42 -7.34
CA PRO A 248 8.59 -10.90 -7.51
C PRO A 248 7.95 -11.29 -6.18
N ASP A 249 6.63 -11.43 -6.14
CA ASP A 249 5.90 -11.76 -4.89
C ASP A 249 6.35 -13.13 -4.32
N ILE A 250 6.59 -14.10 -5.20
CA ILE A 250 7.04 -15.45 -4.83
C ILE A 250 8.14 -15.92 -5.81
N SER A 251 9.21 -16.50 -5.26
CA SER A 251 10.28 -17.14 -6.04
C SER A 251 10.42 -18.61 -5.67
N LEU A 252 10.54 -19.47 -6.69
CA LEU A 252 10.83 -20.89 -6.53
C LEU A 252 12.33 -21.11 -6.70
N ILE A 253 12.99 -21.71 -5.71
CA ILE A 253 14.45 -21.84 -5.65
C ILE A 253 14.85 -23.31 -5.66
N ALA A 254 15.72 -23.68 -6.60
CA ALA A 254 16.30 -25.01 -6.69
C ALA A 254 17.40 -25.25 -5.64
N VAL A 255 17.83 -26.51 -5.54
CA VAL A 255 18.86 -26.98 -4.59
C VAL A 255 20.19 -26.22 -4.70
N ASN A 256 20.55 -25.79 -5.92
CA ASN A 256 21.76 -25.00 -6.19
C ASN A 256 21.59 -23.49 -5.92
N GLY A 257 20.42 -23.05 -5.45
CA GLY A 257 20.11 -21.64 -5.20
C GLY A 257 19.61 -20.86 -6.41
N THR A 258 19.48 -21.47 -7.60
CA THR A 258 18.95 -20.75 -8.78
C THR A 258 17.44 -20.64 -8.73
N THR A 259 16.90 -19.52 -9.20
CA THR A 259 15.46 -19.33 -9.36
C THR A 259 14.96 -20.16 -10.55
N VAL A 260 14.04 -21.08 -10.29
CA VAL A 260 13.43 -21.96 -11.31
C VAL A 260 12.05 -21.51 -11.77
N SER A 261 11.42 -20.59 -11.04
CA SER A 261 10.18 -19.92 -11.46
C SER A 261 9.90 -18.72 -10.56
N VAL A 262 9.10 -17.78 -11.05
CA VAL A 262 8.59 -16.66 -10.27
C VAL A 262 7.07 -16.57 -10.43
N ILE A 263 6.39 -16.20 -9.35
CA ILE A 263 4.94 -16.01 -9.32
C ILE A 263 4.65 -14.58 -8.90
N GLU A 264 3.79 -13.91 -9.66
CA GLU A 264 3.30 -12.57 -9.35
C GLU A 264 1.79 -12.62 -9.07
N VAL A 265 1.35 -12.00 -7.99
CA VAL A 265 -0.04 -12.00 -7.54
C VAL A 265 -0.66 -10.61 -7.71
N LYS A 266 -1.86 -10.55 -8.28
CA LYS A 266 -2.63 -9.30 -8.48
C LYS A 266 -4.05 -9.43 -7.94
N GLY A 267 -4.24 -8.96 -6.71
CA GLY A 267 -5.49 -9.12 -5.94
C GLY A 267 -6.69 -8.26 -6.34
N GLY A 268 -6.49 -7.21 -7.15
CA GLY A 268 -7.56 -6.27 -7.49
C GLY A 268 -8.72 -6.92 -8.25
N ALA A 269 -9.95 -6.66 -7.82
CA ALA A 269 -11.17 -7.22 -8.41
C ALA A 269 -11.80 -6.33 -9.50
N ASP A 270 -11.37 -5.06 -9.60
CA ASP A 270 -11.96 -4.08 -10.51
C ASP A 270 -11.53 -4.30 -11.97
N PRO A 271 -12.44 -4.32 -12.95
CA PRO A 271 -12.05 -4.48 -14.36
C PRO A 271 -11.22 -3.32 -14.92
N ALA A 272 -11.43 -2.09 -14.42
CA ALA A 272 -10.78 -0.89 -14.93
C ALA A 272 -9.26 -0.88 -14.72
N GLY A 273 -8.79 -1.34 -13.56
CA GLY A 273 -7.37 -1.46 -13.22
C GLY A 273 -6.72 -2.77 -13.67
N ALA A 274 -7.42 -3.66 -14.37
CA ALA A 274 -6.89 -4.97 -14.75
C ALA A 274 -5.68 -4.84 -15.71
N LEU A 275 -5.74 -3.93 -16.69
CA LEU A 275 -4.63 -3.67 -17.61
C LEU A 275 -3.40 -3.05 -16.94
N GLU A 276 -3.61 -2.14 -15.98
CA GLU A 276 -2.54 -1.53 -15.20
C GLU A 276 -1.81 -2.59 -14.36
N ARG A 277 -2.58 -3.46 -13.68
CA ARG A 277 -2.03 -4.56 -12.87
C ARG A 277 -1.27 -5.59 -13.70
N TYR A 278 -1.79 -5.90 -14.89
CA TYR A 278 -1.07 -6.71 -15.88
C TYR A 278 0.27 -6.06 -16.29
N GLY A 279 0.28 -4.76 -16.58
CA GLY A 279 1.50 -4.03 -16.91
C GLY A 279 2.53 -4.04 -15.76
N ALA A 280 2.09 -3.92 -14.51
CA ALA A 280 2.95 -4.04 -13.34
C ALA A 280 3.56 -5.45 -13.21
N ALA A 281 2.76 -6.51 -13.42
CA ALA A 281 3.27 -7.89 -13.39
C ALA A 281 4.33 -8.14 -14.46
N LYS A 282 4.14 -7.62 -15.68
CA LYS A 282 5.14 -7.70 -16.75
C LYS A 282 6.48 -7.08 -16.36
N LYS A 283 6.46 -5.97 -15.63
CA LYS A 283 7.69 -5.31 -15.18
C LYS A 283 8.47 -6.21 -14.21
N SER A 284 7.78 -6.79 -13.23
CA SER A 284 8.37 -7.78 -12.29
C SER A 284 8.97 -8.97 -13.05
N PHE A 285 8.23 -9.56 -14.00
CA PHE A 285 8.73 -10.66 -14.82
C PHE A 285 9.90 -10.27 -15.73
N GLY A 286 9.90 -9.04 -16.26
CA GLY A 286 11.00 -8.51 -17.07
C GLY A 286 12.31 -8.42 -16.27
N GLU A 287 12.25 -7.95 -15.01
CA GLU A 287 13.43 -7.93 -14.14
C GLU A 287 13.88 -9.35 -13.76
N ALA A 288 12.96 -10.26 -13.47
CA ALA A 288 13.28 -11.67 -13.20
C ALA A 288 14.00 -12.33 -14.39
N ARG A 289 13.49 -12.13 -15.62
CA ARG A 289 14.12 -12.65 -16.84
C ARG A 289 15.44 -11.96 -17.20
N ARG A 290 15.66 -10.72 -16.77
CA ARG A 290 16.98 -10.08 -16.94
C ARG A 290 18.07 -10.82 -16.15
N LEU A 291 17.72 -11.40 -15.00
CA LEU A 291 18.62 -12.19 -14.16
C LEU A 291 18.67 -13.67 -14.60
N SER A 292 17.57 -14.20 -15.13
CA SER A 292 17.44 -15.59 -15.58
C SER A 292 16.56 -15.67 -16.84
N PRO A 293 17.13 -15.57 -18.06
CA PRO A 293 16.38 -15.35 -19.31
C PRO A 293 15.20 -16.27 -19.57
N ASP A 294 15.36 -17.56 -19.23
CA ASP A 294 14.38 -18.60 -19.52
C ASP A 294 13.54 -18.97 -18.29
N VAL A 295 13.55 -18.16 -17.22
CA VAL A 295 12.77 -18.47 -16.02
C VAL A 295 11.27 -18.46 -16.33
N PRO A 296 10.56 -19.56 -16.06
CA PRO A 296 9.10 -19.61 -16.08
C PRO A 296 8.50 -18.54 -15.16
N THR A 297 7.39 -17.99 -15.62
CA THR A 297 6.70 -16.85 -15.01
C THR A 297 5.22 -17.15 -14.92
N ILE A 298 4.66 -17.09 -13.70
CA ILE A 298 3.28 -17.47 -13.41
C ILE A 298 2.53 -16.24 -12.90
N LEU A 299 1.46 -15.83 -13.59
CA LEU A 299 0.60 -14.74 -13.15
C LEU A 299 -0.63 -15.29 -12.41
N VAL A 300 -0.86 -14.87 -11.17
CA VAL A 300 -2.11 -15.16 -10.45
C VAL A 300 -2.90 -13.86 -10.27
N ALA A 301 -4.10 -13.76 -10.84
CA ALA A 301 -4.87 -12.51 -10.81
C ALA A 301 -6.34 -12.73 -10.44
N SER A 302 -6.91 -11.84 -9.62
CA SER A 302 -8.33 -11.91 -9.23
C SER A 302 -9.29 -11.44 -10.32
N CYS A 303 -8.81 -10.65 -11.29
CA CYS A 303 -9.62 -10.11 -12.37
C CYS A 303 -8.83 -10.17 -13.68
N ILE A 304 -9.33 -11.00 -14.61
CA ILE A 304 -8.80 -11.16 -15.96
C ILE A 304 -9.93 -10.81 -16.93
N THR A 305 -9.89 -9.60 -17.49
CA THR A 305 -10.86 -9.17 -18.50
C THR A 305 -10.56 -9.83 -19.85
N PRO A 306 -11.51 -9.87 -20.80
CA PRO A 306 -11.24 -10.44 -22.14
C PRO A 306 -10.04 -9.81 -22.84
N GLU A 307 -9.84 -8.50 -22.70
CA GLU A 307 -8.69 -7.79 -23.26
C GLU A 307 -7.38 -8.22 -22.57
N VAL A 308 -7.37 -8.32 -21.24
CA VAL A 308 -6.20 -8.80 -20.49
C VAL A 308 -5.88 -10.24 -20.88
N HIS A 309 -6.88 -11.09 -21.00
CA HIS A 309 -6.72 -12.47 -21.47
C HIS A 309 -6.05 -12.51 -22.85
N THR A 310 -6.57 -11.78 -23.84
CA THR A 310 -5.97 -11.71 -25.19
C THR A 310 -4.51 -11.27 -25.14
N ARG A 311 -4.19 -10.25 -24.32
CA ARG A 311 -2.81 -9.77 -24.18
C ARG A 311 -1.89 -10.79 -23.52
N ILE A 312 -2.34 -11.44 -22.45
CA ILE A 312 -1.56 -12.50 -21.78
C ILE A 312 -1.27 -13.63 -22.77
N SER A 313 -2.26 -14.07 -23.55
CA SER A 313 -2.08 -15.16 -24.53
C SER A 313 -1.06 -14.83 -25.64
N GLN A 314 -0.74 -13.56 -25.85
CA GLN A 314 0.24 -13.08 -26.84
C GLN A 314 1.57 -12.67 -26.20
N ASP A 315 1.67 -12.69 -24.87
CA ASP A 315 2.83 -12.19 -24.14
C ASP A 315 3.80 -13.31 -23.80
N THR A 316 4.97 -13.29 -24.42
CA THR A 316 6.03 -14.27 -24.17
C THR A 316 6.63 -14.15 -22.76
N LEU A 317 6.44 -13.03 -22.06
CA LEU A 317 6.90 -12.83 -20.68
C LEU A 317 6.07 -13.60 -19.66
N ILE A 318 4.92 -14.16 -20.03
CA ILE A 318 4.04 -14.92 -19.14
C ILE A 318 3.99 -16.36 -19.64
N THR A 319 4.42 -17.29 -18.79
CA THR A 319 4.46 -18.72 -19.14
C THR A 319 3.10 -19.37 -18.88
N SER A 320 2.50 -19.04 -17.74
CA SER A 320 1.16 -19.49 -17.37
C SER A 320 0.44 -18.42 -16.55
N TYR A 321 -0.89 -18.52 -16.47
CA TYR A 321 -1.69 -17.64 -15.63
C TYR A 321 -2.91 -18.34 -15.05
N TYR A 322 -3.32 -17.87 -13.87
CA TYR A 322 -4.42 -18.45 -13.11
C TYR A 322 -5.31 -17.36 -12.52
N ASN A 323 -6.62 -17.62 -12.48
CA ASN A 323 -7.59 -16.76 -11.82
C ASN A 323 -7.64 -17.10 -10.33
N LEU A 324 -7.29 -16.15 -9.46
CA LEU A 324 -7.26 -16.37 -8.01
C LEU A 324 -8.62 -16.81 -7.46
N THR A 325 -9.73 -16.33 -8.01
CA THR A 325 -11.07 -16.71 -7.57
C THR A 325 -11.35 -18.18 -7.90
N GLU A 326 -10.87 -18.66 -9.05
CA GLU A 326 -11.00 -20.07 -9.44
C GLU A 326 -10.08 -20.96 -8.62
N LEU A 327 -8.89 -20.50 -8.23
CA LEU A 327 -8.00 -21.26 -7.33
C LEU A 327 -8.63 -21.52 -5.96
N LEU A 328 -9.58 -20.69 -5.53
CA LEU A 328 -10.24 -20.78 -4.23
C LEU A 328 -11.56 -21.55 -4.24
N SER A 329 -12.07 -21.95 -5.42
CA SER A 329 -13.32 -22.69 -5.49
C SER A 329 -13.13 -24.16 -5.08
N GLU A 330 -14.16 -24.74 -4.47
CA GLU A 330 -14.16 -26.16 -4.12
C GLU A 330 -13.95 -27.05 -5.35
N ASN A 331 -13.10 -28.08 -5.24
CA ASN A 331 -12.74 -29.01 -6.33
C ASN A 331 -12.23 -28.33 -7.62
N SER A 332 -11.50 -27.22 -7.46
CA SER A 332 -10.99 -26.46 -8.60
C SER A 332 -9.94 -27.24 -9.40
N ILE A 333 -10.24 -27.49 -10.68
CA ILE A 333 -9.26 -27.99 -11.66
C ILE A 333 -8.09 -27.01 -11.79
N SER A 334 -8.38 -25.70 -11.75
CA SER A 334 -7.40 -24.62 -11.81
C SER A 334 -6.43 -24.68 -10.63
N TYR A 335 -6.93 -24.97 -9.42
CA TYR A 335 -6.10 -25.21 -8.24
C TYR A 335 -5.12 -26.36 -8.47
N HIS A 336 -5.60 -27.52 -8.92
CA HIS A 336 -4.74 -28.68 -9.14
C HIS A 336 -3.70 -28.43 -10.25
N GLN A 337 -4.08 -27.74 -11.33
CA GLN A 337 -3.16 -27.37 -12.40
C GLN A 337 -2.05 -26.43 -11.89
N PHE A 338 -2.42 -25.39 -11.16
CA PHE A 338 -1.47 -24.45 -10.56
C PHE A 338 -0.51 -25.15 -9.60
N MET A 339 -1.03 -25.96 -8.68
CA MET A 339 -0.19 -26.70 -7.72
C MET A 339 0.73 -27.69 -8.43
N ASN A 340 0.23 -28.46 -9.40
CA ASN A 340 1.06 -29.39 -10.15
C ASN A 340 2.16 -28.67 -10.94
N GLU A 341 1.88 -27.52 -11.55
CA GLU A 341 2.91 -26.73 -12.24
C GLU A 341 3.99 -26.27 -11.25
N VAL A 342 3.58 -25.62 -10.15
CA VAL A 342 4.52 -25.08 -9.14
C VAL A 342 5.41 -26.15 -8.55
N PHE A 343 4.84 -27.28 -8.11
CA PHE A 343 5.60 -28.35 -7.48
C PHE A 343 6.44 -29.15 -8.49
N SER A 344 5.98 -29.30 -9.74
CA SER A 344 6.77 -29.90 -10.83
C SER A 344 8.02 -29.07 -11.14
N LEU A 345 7.92 -27.74 -11.17
CA LEU A 345 9.06 -26.84 -11.35
C LEU A 345 10.10 -26.95 -10.21
N LEU A 346 9.66 -27.38 -9.02
CA LEU A 346 10.52 -27.69 -7.87
C LEU A 346 11.01 -29.16 -7.86
N GLY A 347 10.69 -29.96 -8.89
CA GLY A 347 11.07 -31.37 -8.97
C GLY A 347 10.30 -32.29 -8.03
N ILE A 348 9.06 -31.92 -7.67
CA ILE A 348 8.16 -32.68 -6.81
C ILE A 348 6.97 -33.13 -7.65
N VAL A 349 6.91 -34.44 -7.94
CA VAL A 349 5.86 -35.07 -8.76
C VAL A 349 4.76 -35.63 -7.88
#